data_AF-L1JEM0-F1
#
_entry.id   AF-L1JEM0-F1
#
_cell.length_a   1.000
_cell.length_b   1.000
_cell.length_c   1.000
_cell.angle_alpha   90.00
_cell.angle_beta   90.00
_cell.angle_gamma   90.00
#
_symmetry.space_group_name_H-M   'P 1'
#
loop_
_entity.id
_entity.type
_entity.pdbx_description
1 polymer ?
#
loop_
_entity_poly.entity_id
_entity_poly.type
_entity_poly.pdbx_seq_one_letter_code
_entity_poly.pdbx_strand_id
1 'polypeptide(L)'
;MMSRISFILLLAIVSLVDGQTENNRVCDDDMRPLIVISLPLKADNTNSVEFRFQFIRPPLTFILSIQIESLTTGSKLNRQVLITASDNFSMTSFFEPDDWRLTASILSEGTLLQANSSRFTVGLPRYAEHVGGAYLRFGDGDISAAYHGTDEMQTPDKNLSREIQAALGMQVTFGSLIILTASRAVYSNCALAHAASTYESIALDFLETLRASKPSLFIGNEHIDVDLLDILFGPQCVHVKVPSSNAYSSIDSIEREARDVLASGESSTFRTVVLALGVSTSALQYRLRNLENLFLFDFGSLLDALAKWRTRGNTPTIMPPAWIKISGFNANEFLKAFCARIGNIDVTCKRYIAAVAARHLSNLSKP
;
A
#
# COMPACT_ATOMS: atom_id res chain seq x y z
N MET A 1 -12.65 29.39 10.30
CA MET A 1 -12.17 28.02 10.64
C MET A 1 -12.53 27.12 9.47
N MET A 2 -11.59 26.86 8.55
CA MET A 2 -11.81 25.92 7.44
C MET A 2 -11.50 24.52 7.95
N SER A 3 -12.50 23.64 8.03
CA SER A 3 -12.30 22.23 8.32
C SER A 3 -11.54 21.59 7.16
N ARG A 4 -10.43 20.93 7.48
CA ARG A 4 -9.62 20.20 6.50
C ARG A 4 -10.29 18.86 6.21
N ILE A 5 -10.58 18.63 4.93
CA ILE A 5 -11.14 17.39 4.39
C ILE A 5 -10.01 16.35 4.34
N SER A 6 -10.26 15.16 4.90
CA SER A 6 -9.34 14.03 4.82
C SER A 6 -9.86 13.01 3.81
N PHE A 7 -8.96 12.42 3.03
CA PHE A 7 -9.26 11.37 2.06
C PHE A 7 -8.91 10.01 2.66
N ILE A 8 -9.78 9.03 2.50
CA ILE A 8 -9.48 7.62 2.78
C ILE A 8 -9.83 6.83 1.53
N LEU A 9 -8.84 6.16 0.96
CA LEU A 9 -9.00 5.23 -0.14
C LEU A 9 -9.22 3.84 0.45
N LEU A 10 -10.45 3.33 0.38
CA LEU A 10 -10.74 1.93 0.66
C LEU A 10 -10.63 1.13 -0.64
N LEU A 11 -9.65 0.22 -0.73
CA LEU A 11 -9.48 -0.67 -1.87
C LEU A 11 -10.05 -2.05 -1.51
N ALA A 12 -11.23 -2.39 -2.03
CA ALA A 12 -11.77 -3.75 -1.93
C ALA A 12 -11.54 -4.51 -3.23
N ILE A 13 -10.92 -5.69 -3.14
CA ILE A 13 -10.67 -6.59 -4.26
C ILE A 13 -11.56 -7.82 -4.12
N VAL A 14 -12.46 -8.03 -5.07
CA VAL A 14 -13.33 -9.21 -5.12
C VAL A 14 -12.82 -10.15 -6.22
N SER A 15 -12.50 -11.40 -5.87
CA SER A 15 -12.20 -12.47 -6.81
C SER A 15 -13.42 -13.38 -6.95
N LEU A 16 -13.89 -13.59 -8.18
CA LEU A 16 -14.98 -14.53 -8.47
C LEU A 16 -14.42 -15.97 -8.55
N VAL A 17 -15.13 -16.91 -7.94
CA VAL A 17 -14.85 -18.34 -8.02
C VAL A 17 -16.02 -19.00 -8.73
N ASP A 18 -15.74 -19.72 -9.81
CA ASP A 18 -16.71 -20.63 -10.38
C ASP A 18 -16.79 -21.87 -9.49
N GLY A 19 -17.97 -22.11 -8.92
CA GLY A 19 -18.21 -23.31 -8.15
C GLY A 19 -18.54 -24.41 -9.13
N GLN A 20 -17.53 -25.22 -9.51
CA GLN A 20 -17.58 -26.64 -9.91
C GLN A 20 -16.23 -27.03 -10.57
N THR A 21 -15.51 -28.00 -9.99
CA THR A 21 -14.76 -29.08 -10.68
C THR A 21 -13.98 -29.88 -9.62
N GLU A 22 -14.58 -30.97 -9.14
CA GLU A 22 -13.82 -32.06 -8.55
C GLU A 22 -13.08 -32.76 -9.70
N ASN A 23 -11.74 -32.80 -9.62
CA ASN A 23 -10.82 -33.45 -10.56
C ASN A 23 -10.56 -32.72 -11.89
N ASN A 24 -9.55 -31.83 -11.90
CA ASN A 24 -8.48 -31.83 -12.91
C ASN A 24 -7.39 -30.80 -12.59
N ARG A 25 -6.19 -31.04 -13.14
CA ARG A 25 -5.01 -30.15 -13.05
C ARG A 25 -5.39 -28.72 -13.45
N VAL A 26 -5.06 -27.76 -12.58
CA VAL A 26 -5.10 -26.33 -12.88
C VAL A 26 -3.97 -26.05 -13.88
N CYS A 27 -4.31 -25.67 -15.10
CA CYS A 27 -3.37 -25.04 -16.03
C CYS A 27 -3.14 -23.59 -15.58
N ASP A 28 -1.92 -23.09 -15.73
CA ASP A 28 -1.48 -21.73 -15.35
C ASP A 28 -2.19 -20.57 -16.10
N ASP A 29 -3.16 -20.87 -16.97
CA ASP A 29 -3.82 -19.89 -17.85
C ASP A 29 -5.24 -19.45 -17.39
N ASP A 30 -5.77 -19.96 -16.28
CA ASP A 30 -7.09 -19.57 -15.75
C ASP A 30 -7.04 -18.20 -15.03
N MET A 31 -6.91 -17.15 -15.83
CA MET A 31 -6.87 -15.76 -15.38
C MET A 31 -8.28 -15.23 -15.09
N ARG A 32 -8.52 -14.82 -13.83
CA ARG A 32 -9.83 -14.41 -13.31
C ARG A 32 -10.05 -12.89 -13.34
N PRO A 33 -11.30 -12.41 -13.47
CA PRO A 33 -11.61 -10.99 -13.42
C PRO A 33 -11.30 -10.40 -12.03
N LEU A 34 -10.59 -9.26 -12.03
CA LEU A 34 -10.33 -8.45 -10.84
C LEU A 34 -11.26 -7.25 -10.84
N ILE A 35 -11.99 -7.05 -9.75
CA ILE A 35 -12.87 -5.90 -9.56
C ILE A 35 -12.29 -5.06 -8.44
N VAL A 36 -11.93 -3.82 -8.79
CA VAL A 36 -11.55 -2.81 -7.81
C VAL A 36 -12.76 -1.94 -7.53
N ILE A 37 -13.18 -1.90 -6.28
CA ILE A 37 -14.23 -0.99 -5.81
C ILE A 37 -13.55 0.16 -5.09
N SER A 38 -13.68 1.36 -5.63
CA SER A 38 -13.19 2.60 -5.02
C SER A 38 -14.37 3.38 -4.46
N LEU A 39 -14.33 3.68 -3.16
CA LEU A 39 -15.32 4.49 -2.46
C LEU A 39 -14.72 5.87 -2.15
N PRO A 40 -15.07 6.94 -2.90
CA PRO A 40 -14.85 8.30 -2.44
C PRO A 40 -15.63 8.55 -1.15
N LEU A 41 -14.91 8.65 -0.02
CA LEU A 41 -15.44 9.17 1.26
C LEU A 41 -15.51 10.70 1.25
N LYS A 42 -15.95 11.30 0.13
CA LYS A 42 -16.21 12.73 0.08
C LYS A 42 -17.71 12.94 0.25
N ALA A 43 -18.15 13.09 1.49
CA ALA A 43 -19.38 13.83 1.74
C ALA A 43 -19.10 15.29 1.37
N ASP A 44 -19.36 15.67 0.12
CA ASP A 44 -19.79 17.04 -0.09
C ASP A 44 -21.17 17.21 0.59
N ASN A 45 -21.68 18.43 0.72
CA ASN A 45 -22.99 18.66 1.36
C ASN A 45 -24.16 18.00 0.59
N THR A 46 -23.87 17.19 -0.43
CA THR A 46 -24.82 16.32 -1.09
C THR A 46 -24.65 14.93 -0.48
N ASN A 47 -25.69 14.40 0.15
CA ASN A 47 -25.73 13.05 0.73
C ASN A 47 -25.58 11.97 -0.38
N SER A 48 -24.43 11.90 -1.05
CA SER A 48 -24.18 11.01 -2.17
C SER A 48 -22.92 10.19 -1.95
N VAL A 49 -22.99 8.92 -2.34
CA VAL A 49 -21.84 8.02 -2.39
C VAL A 49 -21.68 7.61 -3.84
N GLU A 50 -20.57 8.00 -4.45
CA GLU A 50 -20.19 7.53 -5.78
C GLU A 50 -19.46 6.19 -5.63
N PHE A 51 -19.85 5.18 -6.40
CA PHE A 51 -19.14 3.91 -6.50
C PHE A 51 -18.45 3.86 -7.86
N ARG A 52 -17.12 3.74 -7.86
CA ARG A 52 -16.36 3.53 -9.09
C ARG A 52 -15.88 2.10 -9.17
N PHE A 53 -16.23 1.44 -10.27
CA PHE A 53 -15.78 0.10 -10.60
C PHE A 53 -14.79 0.19 -11.74
N GLN A 54 -13.60 -0.39 -11.58
CA GLN A 54 -12.63 -0.51 -12.66
C GLN A 54 -12.42 -1.99 -12.99
N PHE A 55 -12.67 -2.35 -14.24
CA PHE A 55 -12.44 -3.68 -14.77
C PHE A 55 -11.11 -3.70 -15.51
N ILE A 56 -10.25 -4.65 -15.15
CA ILE A 56 -8.87 -4.65 -15.66
C ILE A 56 -8.75 -5.35 -17.02
N ARG A 57 -9.75 -6.15 -17.47
CA ARG A 57 -9.76 -6.77 -18.82
C ARG A 57 -11.19 -7.03 -19.40
N PRO A 58 -11.51 -6.53 -20.61
CA PRO A 58 -12.67 -6.94 -21.44
C PRO A 58 -12.43 -8.24 -22.24
N PRO A 59 -13.47 -8.90 -22.81
CA PRO A 59 -14.89 -8.64 -22.66
C PRO A 59 -15.58 -9.69 -21.77
N LEU A 60 -16.29 -9.25 -20.72
CA LEU A 60 -17.27 -10.04 -20.00
C LEU A 60 -18.54 -9.19 -19.85
N THR A 61 -19.70 -9.75 -20.17
CA THR A 61 -20.99 -9.15 -19.81
C THR A 61 -21.44 -9.78 -18.50
N PHE A 62 -21.69 -8.97 -17.48
CA PHE A 62 -22.21 -9.45 -16.21
C PHE A 62 -23.27 -8.50 -15.67
N ILE A 63 -24.22 -9.06 -14.92
CA ILE A 63 -25.18 -8.28 -14.17
C ILE A 63 -24.64 -8.14 -12.76
N LEU A 64 -24.29 -6.90 -12.39
CA LEU A 64 -23.98 -6.54 -11.02
C LEU A 64 -25.30 -6.26 -10.29
N SER A 65 -25.67 -7.14 -9.35
CA SER A 65 -26.78 -6.90 -8.43
C SER A 65 -26.22 -6.27 -7.16
N ILE A 66 -26.64 -5.04 -6.88
CA ILE A 66 -26.31 -4.30 -5.67
C ILE A 66 -27.55 -4.24 -4.81
N GLN A 67 -27.49 -4.83 -3.63
CA GLN A 67 -28.48 -4.67 -2.58
C GLN A 67 -27.89 -3.80 -1.47
N ILE A 68 -28.58 -2.72 -1.15
CA ILE A 68 -28.23 -1.83 -0.05
C ILE A 68 -29.32 -1.93 1.00
N GLU A 69 -28.97 -2.29 2.23
CA GLU A 69 -29.90 -2.44 3.34
C GLU A 69 -29.59 -1.43 4.44
N SER A 70 -30.54 -0.59 4.82
CA SER A 70 -30.41 0.24 6.02
C SER A 70 -30.52 -0.65 7.24
N LEU A 71 -29.50 -0.63 8.09
CA LEU A 71 -29.49 -1.39 9.35
C LEU A 71 -30.47 -0.80 10.37
N THR A 72 -30.65 0.53 10.34
CA THR A 72 -31.55 1.24 11.26
C THR A 72 -33.02 1.01 10.93
N THR A 73 -33.38 1.05 9.65
CA THR A 73 -34.78 0.98 9.20
C THR A 73 -35.18 -0.39 8.65
N GLY A 74 -34.20 -1.27 8.35
CA GLY A 74 -34.41 -2.53 7.64
C GLY A 74 -34.80 -2.35 6.16
N SER A 75 -34.85 -1.11 5.65
CA SER A 75 -35.22 -0.84 4.26
C SER A 75 -34.17 -1.38 3.29
N LYS A 76 -34.61 -1.95 2.17
CA LYS A 76 -33.75 -2.58 1.15
C LYS A 76 -33.93 -1.90 -0.19
N LEU A 77 -32.83 -1.47 -0.79
CA LEU A 77 -32.78 -1.03 -2.18
C LEU A 77 -32.04 -2.08 -3.00
N ASN A 78 -32.71 -2.61 -4.03
CA ASN A 78 -32.11 -3.51 -4.99
C ASN A 78 -31.91 -2.76 -6.32
N ARG A 79 -30.69 -2.78 -6.85
CA ARG A 79 -30.33 -2.28 -8.17
C ARG A 79 -29.60 -3.37 -8.93
N GLN A 80 -30.00 -3.59 -10.18
CA GLN A 80 -29.26 -4.44 -11.10
C GLN A 80 -28.70 -3.54 -12.19
N VAL A 81 -27.41 -3.65 -12.42
CA VAL A 81 -26.71 -2.92 -13.47
C VAL A 81 -26.13 -3.97 -14.41
N LEU A 82 -26.59 -3.96 -15.66
CA LEU A 82 -25.94 -4.71 -16.73
C LEU A 82 -24.66 -3.95 -17.09
N ILE A 83 -23.51 -4.59 -16.93
CA ILE A 83 -22.22 -4.02 -17.26
C ILE A 83 -21.65 -4.81 -18.44
N THR A 84 -21.46 -4.13 -19.56
CA THR A 84 -20.75 -4.60 -20.74
C THR A 84 -19.32 -4.09 -20.67
N ALA A 85 -18.34 -4.99 -20.65
CA ALA A 85 -16.94 -4.69 -20.33
C ALA A 85 -16.17 -3.78 -21.33
N SER A 86 -16.84 -3.11 -22.27
CA SER A 86 -16.23 -1.97 -22.97
C SER A 86 -16.24 -0.69 -22.13
N ASP A 87 -17.00 -0.64 -21.04
CA ASP A 87 -17.39 0.61 -20.41
C ASP A 87 -16.76 0.76 -19.01
N ASN A 88 -16.05 1.87 -18.79
CA ASN A 88 -15.87 2.39 -17.43
C ASN A 88 -17.24 2.91 -16.97
N PHE A 89 -17.78 2.34 -15.89
CA PHE A 89 -19.06 2.80 -15.33
C PHE A 89 -18.86 3.41 -13.94
N SER A 90 -19.44 4.60 -13.74
CA SER A 90 -19.61 5.21 -12.43
C SER A 90 -21.09 5.16 -12.05
N MET A 91 -21.37 4.65 -10.85
CA MET A 91 -22.71 4.69 -10.28
C MET A 91 -22.72 5.72 -9.15
N THR A 92 -23.45 6.81 -9.33
CA THR A 92 -23.75 7.73 -8.23
C THR A 92 -25.10 7.40 -7.67
N SER A 93 -25.22 7.28 -6.35
CA SER A 93 -26.51 7.13 -5.70
C SER A 93 -26.57 8.00 -4.44
N PHE A 94 -27.76 8.56 -4.20
CA PHE A 94 -28.02 9.50 -3.11
C PHE A 94 -28.58 8.75 -1.92
N PHE A 95 -27.91 8.83 -0.77
CA PHE A 95 -28.31 8.16 0.46
C PHE A 95 -27.93 8.99 1.68
N GLU A 96 -28.82 9.07 2.67
CA GLU A 96 -28.49 9.64 3.98
C GLU A 96 -27.59 8.67 4.77
N PRO A 97 -26.58 9.12 5.53
CA PRO A 97 -25.39 8.31 5.87
C PRO A 97 -25.60 7.23 6.95
N ASP A 98 -26.82 7.02 7.40
CA ASP A 98 -27.06 6.48 8.72
C ASP A 98 -27.34 4.96 8.69
N ASP A 99 -26.24 4.21 8.63
CA ASP A 99 -26.14 2.77 8.89
C ASP A 99 -26.63 1.87 7.75
N TRP A 100 -25.72 1.49 6.84
CA TRP A 100 -26.06 0.72 5.64
C TRP A 100 -25.14 -0.49 5.46
N ARG A 101 -25.72 -1.54 4.88
CA ARG A 101 -25.05 -2.76 4.45
C ARG A 101 -25.12 -2.86 2.93
N LEU A 102 -23.96 -2.89 2.30
CA LEU A 102 -23.82 -3.14 0.86
C LEU A 102 -23.60 -4.64 0.61
N THR A 103 -24.41 -5.24 -0.24
CA THR A 103 -24.20 -6.58 -0.78
C THR A 103 -24.10 -6.47 -2.30
N ALA A 104 -22.97 -6.88 -2.86
CA ALA A 104 -22.79 -6.96 -4.32
C ALA A 104 -22.70 -8.43 -4.73
N SER A 105 -23.47 -8.83 -5.74
CA SER A 105 -23.39 -10.15 -6.37
C SER A 105 -23.30 -10.00 -7.88
N ILE A 106 -22.59 -10.93 -8.52
CA ILE A 106 -22.32 -10.90 -9.95
C ILE A 106 -22.95 -12.13 -10.59
N LEU A 107 -23.78 -11.90 -11.60
CA LEU A 107 -24.41 -12.93 -12.41
C LEU A 107 -23.75 -12.94 -13.78
N SER A 108 -23.26 -14.11 -14.21
CA SER A 108 -22.73 -14.35 -15.56
C SER A 108 -23.64 -15.37 -16.27
N GLU A 109 -24.05 -15.05 -17.50
CA GLU A 109 -24.75 -15.96 -18.43
C GLU A 109 -25.90 -16.81 -17.85
N GLY A 110 -26.77 -16.20 -17.04
CA GLY A 110 -27.98 -16.86 -16.55
C GLY A 110 -27.76 -17.97 -15.51
N THR A 111 -26.51 -18.25 -15.14
CA THR A 111 -26.17 -19.16 -14.05
C THR A 111 -25.87 -18.34 -12.80
N LEU A 112 -26.66 -18.56 -11.75
CA LEU A 112 -26.39 -17.97 -10.45
C LEU A 112 -25.17 -18.70 -9.87
N LEU A 113 -23.98 -18.15 -10.13
CA LEU A 113 -22.79 -18.51 -9.37
C LEU A 113 -23.10 -18.14 -7.92
N GLN A 114 -23.60 -19.10 -7.14
CA GLN A 114 -23.56 -19.02 -5.69
C GLN A 114 -22.08 -19.09 -5.29
N ALA A 115 -21.37 -18.00 -5.49
CA ALA A 115 -20.22 -17.71 -4.66
C ALA A 115 -20.77 -17.75 -3.24
N ASN A 116 -20.36 -18.75 -2.45
CA ASN A 116 -20.64 -18.81 -1.01
C ASN A 116 -20.56 -17.40 -0.48
N SER A 117 -21.72 -16.86 -0.07
CA SER A 117 -21.90 -15.44 0.18
C SER A 117 -20.89 -15.02 1.23
N SER A 118 -19.74 -14.53 0.78
CA SER A 118 -18.75 -13.95 1.65
C SER A 118 -19.38 -12.63 2.03
N ARG A 119 -20.05 -12.62 3.18
CA ARG A 119 -20.71 -11.44 3.73
C ARG A 119 -19.60 -10.42 4.00
N PHE A 120 -19.36 -9.52 3.06
CA PHE A 120 -18.54 -8.35 3.30
C PHE A 120 -19.47 -7.27 3.84
N THR A 121 -19.44 -7.08 5.16
CA THR A 121 -20.01 -5.88 5.76
C THR A 121 -18.95 -4.79 5.62
N VAL A 122 -19.05 -3.96 4.57
CA VAL A 122 -18.32 -2.69 4.54
C VAL A 122 -19.10 -1.73 5.42
N GLY A 123 -18.86 -1.78 6.73
CA GLY A 123 -19.27 -0.67 7.59
C GLY A 123 -18.47 0.54 7.14
N LEU A 124 -19.12 1.52 6.52
CA LEU A 124 -18.53 2.84 6.35
C LEU A 124 -18.42 3.42 7.76
N PRO A 125 -17.22 3.51 8.36
CA PRO A 125 -17.13 4.02 9.71
C PRO A 125 -17.58 5.49 9.69
N ARG A 126 -18.61 5.82 10.47
CA ARG A 126 -18.92 7.21 10.82
C ARG A 126 -17.67 7.72 11.54
N TYR A 127 -16.88 8.54 10.85
CA TYR A 127 -15.50 8.85 11.23
C TYR A 127 -14.66 7.57 11.21
N ALA A 128 -13.72 7.46 10.29
CA ALA A 128 -12.56 6.63 10.59
C ALA A 128 -11.88 7.32 11.79
N GLU A 129 -12.30 6.92 12.99
CA GLU A 129 -11.48 7.13 14.18
C GLU A 129 -10.08 6.69 13.79
N HIS A 130 -9.08 7.43 14.24
CA HIS A 130 -7.68 7.14 14.00
C HIS A 130 -7.31 5.81 14.70
N VAL A 131 -7.80 4.68 14.16
CA VAL A 131 -7.54 3.35 14.67
C VAL A 131 -6.10 3.04 14.28
N GLY A 132 -5.28 2.82 15.30
CA GLY A 132 -3.92 2.31 15.11
C GLY A 132 -3.92 1.09 14.21
N GLY A 133 -2.94 1.00 13.33
CA GLY A 133 -2.88 -0.04 12.32
C GLY A 133 -1.49 -0.22 11.76
N ALA A 134 -1.24 -1.40 11.22
CA ALA A 134 -0.02 -1.70 10.50
C ALA A 134 -0.36 -2.20 9.10
N TYR A 135 0.34 -1.66 8.12
CA TYR A 135 0.36 -2.14 6.75
C TYR A 135 1.59 -3.02 6.57
N LEU A 136 1.40 -4.35 6.66
CA LEU A 136 2.45 -5.33 6.49
C LEU A 136 2.47 -5.86 5.05
N ARG A 137 3.65 -5.88 4.46
CA ARG A 137 3.89 -6.52 3.16
C ARG A 137 4.90 -7.63 3.32
N PHE A 138 4.62 -8.75 2.68
CA PHE A 138 5.55 -9.86 2.59
C PHE A 138 5.85 -10.09 1.11
N GLY A 139 7.08 -9.79 0.72
CA GLY A 139 7.61 -10.10 -0.61
C GLY A 139 8.25 -11.48 -0.68
N ASP A 140 8.81 -11.80 -1.84
CA ASP A 140 9.63 -13.00 -2.05
C ASP A 140 10.82 -13.08 -1.08
N GLY A 141 11.46 -11.94 -0.80
CA GLY A 141 12.50 -11.83 0.22
C GLY A 141 12.02 -12.22 1.62
N ASP A 142 10.84 -11.77 2.05
CA ASP A 142 10.29 -12.10 3.36
C ASP A 142 9.96 -13.60 3.47
N ILE A 143 9.37 -14.18 2.42
CA ILE A 143 9.06 -15.62 2.36
C ILE A 143 10.36 -16.45 2.39
N SER A 144 11.36 -16.04 1.63
CA SER A 144 12.67 -16.69 1.61
C SER A 144 13.37 -16.59 2.97
N ALA A 145 13.35 -15.43 3.62
CA ALA A 145 13.89 -15.24 4.96
C ALA A 145 13.12 -16.06 6.02
N ALA A 146 11.79 -16.14 5.90
CA ALA A 146 10.93 -16.89 6.82
C ALA A 146 11.18 -18.41 6.77
N TYR A 147 11.28 -19.00 5.57
CA TYR A 147 11.28 -20.46 5.43
C TYR A 147 12.63 -21.07 5.04
N HIS A 148 13.50 -20.28 4.40
CA HIS A 148 14.82 -20.74 3.95
C HIS A 148 15.96 -20.03 4.68
N GLY A 149 15.64 -18.98 5.44
CA GLY A 149 16.64 -18.18 6.16
C GLY A 149 17.54 -17.38 5.22
N THR A 150 17.12 -17.13 3.98
CA THR A 150 17.95 -16.46 2.97
C THR A 150 17.30 -15.18 2.46
N ASP A 151 18.07 -14.11 2.32
CA ASP A 151 17.73 -12.90 1.57
C ASP A 151 19.04 -12.24 1.12
N GLU A 152 19.03 -11.52 0.00
CA GLU A 152 20.25 -10.96 -0.60
C GLU A 152 20.92 -9.91 0.32
N MET A 153 20.13 -9.22 1.13
CA MET A 153 20.58 -8.11 1.97
C MET A 153 20.60 -8.42 3.45
N GLN A 154 20.29 -9.66 3.82
CA GLN A 154 20.13 -10.05 5.21
C GLN A 154 20.79 -11.39 5.44
N THR A 155 21.78 -11.40 6.35
CA THR A 155 22.42 -12.64 6.77
C THR A 155 21.36 -13.55 7.42
N PRO A 156 21.42 -14.88 7.15
CA PRO A 156 20.51 -15.84 7.78
C PRO A 156 20.45 -15.69 9.30
N ASP A 157 19.25 -15.50 9.84
CA ASP A 157 18.99 -15.37 11.27
C ASP A 157 17.69 -16.08 11.66
N LYS A 158 17.76 -17.00 12.64
CA LYS A 158 16.61 -17.82 13.06
C LYS A 158 15.54 -17.00 13.79
N ASN A 159 15.92 -15.95 14.50
CA ASN A 159 14.97 -15.08 15.19
C ASN A 159 14.20 -14.23 14.18
N LEU A 160 14.88 -13.71 13.15
CA LEU A 160 14.22 -13.05 12.03
C LEU A 160 13.20 -13.98 11.39
N SER A 161 13.59 -15.20 11.03
CA SER A 161 12.67 -16.17 10.43
C SER A 161 11.43 -16.40 11.29
N ARG A 162 11.60 -16.57 12.61
CA ARG A 162 10.49 -16.77 13.56
C ARG A 162 9.59 -15.55 13.66
N GLU A 163 10.14 -14.34 13.68
CA GLU A 163 9.35 -13.11 13.77
C GLU A 163 8.57 -12.85 12.48
N ILE A 164 9.17 -13.09 11.30
CA ILE A 164 8.43 -13.03 10.04
C ILE A 164 7.34 -14.10 10.02
N GLN A 165 7.61 -15.36 10.41
CA GLN A 165 6.59 -16.40 10.51
C GLN A 165 5.46 -16.03 11.48
N ALA A 166 5.79 -15.41 12.61
CA ALA A 166 4.80 -14.93 13.56
C ALA A 166 3.95 -13.80 12.97
N ALA A 167 4.57 -12.89 12.20
CA ALA A 167 3.87 -11.82 11.49
C ALA A 167 2.97 -12.36 10.36
N LEU A 168 3.44 -13.35 9.59
CA LEU A 168 2.67 -14.07 8.57
C LEU A 168 1.46 -14.80 9.18
N GLY A 169 1.61 -15.33 10.40
CA GLY A 169 0.58 -16.05 11.13
C GLY A 169 -0.43 -15.15 11.87
N MET A 170 -0.28 -13.82 11.82
CA MET A 170 -1.24 -12.93 12.47
C MET A 170 -2.60 -13.01 11.78
N GLN A 171 -3.67 -13.17 12.56
CA GLN A 171 -5.02 -12.99 12.05
C GLN A 171 -5.25 -11.51 11.74
N VAL A 172 -5.80 -11.22 10.57
CA VAL A 172 -6.20 -9.87 10.16
C VAL A 172 -7.34 -9.41 11.07
N THR A 173 -7.05 -8.61 12.09
CA THR A 173 -8.04 -7.86 12.85
C THR A 173 -8.32 -6.52 12.16
N PHE A 174 -9.54 -6.00 12.30
CA PHE A 174 -9.93 -4.68 11.74
C PHE A 174 -8.85 -3.63 12.07
N GLY A 175 -8.27 -3.00 11.04
CA GLY A 175 -7.17 -2.02 11.18
C GLY A 175 -5.77 -2.50 10.75
N SER A 176 -5.57 -3.82 10.58
CA SER A 176 -4.33 -4.36 9.99
C SER A 176 -4.59 -4.81 8.56
N LEU A 177 -3.72 -4.47 7.61
CA LEU A 177 -3.75 -5.03 6.26
C LEU A 177 -2.48 -5.88 6.08
N ILE A 178 -2.67 -7.20 5.97
CA ILE A 178 -1.60 -8.19 5.78
C ILE A 178 -1.60 -8.59 4.31
N ILE A 179 -0.48 -8.39 3.61
CA ILE A 179 -0.32 -8.79 2.20
C ILE A 179 0.68 -9.95 2.10
N LEU A 180 0.18 -11.16 1.82
CA LEU A 180 0.98 -12.37 1.63
C LEU A 180 1.20 -12.68 0.14
N THR A 181 2.43 -12.96 -0.29
CA THR A 181 2.72 -13.52 -1.62
C THR A 181 3.05 -15.02 -1.54
N ALA A 182 2.00 -15.86 -1.57
CA ALA A 182 1.97 -17.20 -2.17
C ALA A 182 0.72 -17.97 -1.68
N SER A 183 -0.15 -18.28 -2.63
CA SER A 183 -1.15 -19.38 -2.67
C SER A 183 -2.27 -19.51 -1.61
N ARG A 184 -2.73 -18.43 -0.96
CA ARG A 184 -4.17 -18.16 -0.59
C ARG A 184 -4.31 -17.01 0.43
N ALA A 185 -4.75 -15.85 -0.02
CA ALA A 185 -5.53 -14.79 0.65
C ALA A 185 -5.57 -13.58 -0.31
N VAL A 186 -6.55 -12.67 -0.18
CA VAL A 186 -6.75 -11.55 -1.11
C VAL A 186 -5.45 -10.75 -1.29
N TYR A 187 -4.90 -10.85 -2.49
CA TYR A 187 -3.69 -10.16 -2.91
C TYR A 187 -4.01 -8.70 -3.21
N SER A 188 -3.15 -7.78 -2.76
CA SER A 188 -3.02 -6.50 -3.43
C SER A 188 -1.64 -6.43 -4.05
N ASN A 189 -1.59 -6.26 -5.38
CA ASN A 189 -0.37 -5.99 -6.13
C ASN A 189 0.31 -4.67 -5.74
N CYS A 190 -0.24 -3.93 -4.76
CA CYS A 190 0.23 -2.60 -4.41
C CYS A 190 1.48 -2.62 -3.52
N ALA A 191 2.54 -3.31 -3.94
CA ALA A 191 3.84 -2.75 -3.64
C ALA A 191 3.85 -1.32 -4.21
N LEU A 192 4.19 -0.32 -3.38
CA LEU A 192 4.19 1.08 -3.81
C LEU A 192 5.05 1.27 -5.09
N ALA A 193 6.10 0.46 -5.25
CA ALA A 193 6.88 0.33 -6.47
C ALA A 193 6.05 -0.05 -7.72
N HIS A 194 5.19 -1.06 -7.62
CA HIS A 194 4.31 -1.47 -8.72
C HIS A 194 3.30 -0.37 -9.06
N ALA A 195 2.67 0.22 -8.02
CA ALA A 195 1.78 1.36 -8.22
C ALA A 195 2.51 2.53 -8.91
N ALA A 196 3.74 2.85 -8.49
CA ALA A 196 4.54 3.90 -9.11
C ALA A 196 4.87 3.60 -10.58
N SER A 197 5.11 2.34 -10.93
CA SER A 197 5.43 1.94 -12.30
C SER A 197 4.23 1.80 -13.24
N THR A 198 3.07 1.42 -12.73
CA THR A 198 1.90 1.01 -13.54
C THR A 198 0.74 2.00 -13.42
N TYR A 199 0.59 2.62 -12.25
CA TYR A 199 -0.50 3.51 -11.90
C TYR A 199 0.06 4.80 -11.25
N GLU A 200 0.96 5.47 -11.97
CA GLU A 200 1.75 6.60 -11.45
C GLU A 200 0.89 7.62 -10.69
N SER A 201 -0.27 8.01 -11.25
CA SER A 201 -1.17 8.97 -10.61
C SER A 201 -1.63 8.53 -9.22
N ILE A 202 -1.98 7.26 -9.03
CA ILE A 202 -2.41 6.68 -7.75
C ILE A 202 -1.25 6.67 -6.75
N ALA A 203 -0.05 6.30 -7.19
CA ALA A 203 1.12 6.35 -6.33
C ALA A 203 1.46 7.79 -5.90
N LEU A 204 1.32 8.76 -6.81
CA LEU A 204 1.52 10.17 -6.51
C LEU A 204 0.45 10.71 -5.53
N ASP A 205 -0.84 10.37 -5.72
CA ASP A 205 -1.93 10.73 -4.79
C ASP A 205 -1.66 10.17 -3.39
N PHE A 206 -1.20 8.91 -3.34
CA PHE A 206 -0.84 8.26 -2.09
C PHE A 206 0.34 8.95 -1.39
N LEU A 207 1.42 9.25 -2.12
CA LEU A 207 2.60 9.93 -1.56
C LEU A 207 2.25 11.34 -1.07
N GLU A 208 1.37 12.05 -1.77
CA GLU A 208 0.89 13.36 -1.37
C GLU A 208 0.11 13.27 -0.05
N THR A 209 -0.78 12.27 0.05
CA THR A 209 -1.53 11.98 1.28
C THR A 209 -0.60 11.60 2.42
N LEU A 210 0.37 10.71 2.16
CA LEU A 210 1.37 10.28 3.14
C LEU A 210 2.17 11.47 3.67
N ARG A 211 2.67 12.34 2.78
CA ARG A 211 3.37 13.57 3.16
C ARG A 211 2.48 14.51 3.96
N ALA A 212 1.23 14.71 3.53
CA ALA A 212 0.27 15.59 4.20
C ALA A 212 -0.07 15.11 5.62
N SER A 213 0.03 13.80 5.88
CA SER A 213 -0.09 13.22 7.23
C SER A 213 1.06 13.62 8.16
N LYS A 214 2.12 14.24 7.64
CA LYS A 214 3.35 14.64 8.33
C LYS A 214 3.95 13.47 9.12
N PRO A 215 4.51 12.47 8.43
CA PRO A 215 5.13 11.33 9.09
C PRO A 215 6.09 11.80 10.17
N SER A 216 5.93 11.24 11.37
CA SER A 216 6.69 11.64 12.54
C SER A 216 8.07 11.00 12.55
N LEU A 217 8.19 9.82 11.96
CA LEU A 217 9.36 8.98 12.00
C LEU A 217 9.52 8.23 10.67
N PHE A 218 10.74 8.24 10.17
CA PHE A 218 11.22 7.40 9.10
C PHE A 218 12.32 6.48 9.63
N ILE A 219 12.16 5.18 9.42
CA ILE A 219 13.13 4.15 9.83
C ILE A 219 13.68 3.50 8.56
N GLY A 220 14.94 3.73 8.26
CA GLY A 220 15.55 3.22 7.05
C GLY A 220 17.03 3.53 6.95
N ASN A 221 17.62 3.12 5.83
CA ASN A 221 19.06 3.10 5.64
C ASN A 221 19.73 4.44 5.98
N GLU A 222 20.83 4.37 6.72
CA GLU A 222 21.56 5.48 7.33
C GLU A 222 22.15 6.48 6.32
N HIS A 223 22.29 6.08 5.05
CA HIS A 223 22.90 6.90 4.02
C HIS A 223 21.90 7.72 3.19
N ILE A 224 20.59 7.67 3.50
CA ILE A 224 19.58 8.33 2.66
C ILE A 224 19.85 9.84 2.63
N ASP A 225 19.76 10.41 1.42
CA ASP A 225 19.94 11.84 1.22
C ASP A 225 18.82 12.59 1.95
N VAL A 226 19.20 13.48 2.87
CA VAL A 226 18.24 14.23 3.70
C VAL A 226 17.30 15.07 2.85
N ASP A 227 17.76 15.62 1.72
CA ASP A 227 16.92 16.40 0.82
C ASP A 227 15.80 15.52 0.24
N LEU A 228 16.07 14.23 -0.01
CA LEU A 228 15.04 13.30 -0.47
C LEU A 228 14.01 13.02 0.63
N LEU A 229 14.44 12.81 1.88
CA LEU A 229 13.52 12.61 3.00
C LEU A 229 12.65 13.84 3.22
N ASP A 230 13.23 15.04 3.13
CA ASP A 230 12.52 16.31 3.24
C ASP A 230 11.50 16.49 2.12
N ILE A 231 11.79 16.00 0.90
CA ILE A 231 10.86 15.99 -0.23
C ILE A 231 9.73 14.98 0.00
N LEU A 232 10.03 13.77 0.47
CA LEU A 232 9.04 12.70 0.62
C LEU A 232 8.15 12.87 1.87
N PHE A 233 8.75 13.14 3.02
CA PHE A 233 8.07 13.08 4.33
C PHE A 233 8.04 14.42 5.07
N GLY A 234 8.92 15.35 4.68
CA GLY A 234 8.96 16.70 5.24
C GLY A 234 10.06 16.85 6.28
N PRO A 235 10.55 18.08 6.52
CA PRO A 235 11.73 18.35 7.34
C PRO A 235 11.55 18.02 8.83
N GLN A 236 10.31 17.83 9.27
CA GLN A 236 9.98 17.42 10.64
C GLN A 236 10.07 15.90 10.87
N CYS A 237 10.23 15.10 9.82
CA CYS A 237 10.29 13.65 9.92
C CYS A 237 11.64 13.23 10.51
N VAL A 238 11.63 12.62 11.70
CA VAL A 238 12.87 12.13 12.35
C VAL A 238 13.37 10.90 11.61
N HIS A 239 14.68 10.79 11.38
CA HIS A 239 15.30 9.62 10.73
C HIS A 239 16.01 8.74 11.76
N VAL A 240 15.45 7.55 12.03
CA VAL A 240 16.18 6.47 12.72
C VAL A 240 17.00 5.71 11.70
N LYS A 241 18.32 5.79 11.86
CA LYS A 241 19.30 5.30 10.90
C LYS A 241 19.50 3.79 11.06
N VAL A 242 19.45 3.09 9.93
CA VAL A 242 19.56 1.63 9.87
C VAL A 242 20.77 1.25 9.02
N PRO A 243 21.53 0.19 9.36
CA PRO A 243 22.57 -0.33 8.49
C PRO A 243 22.06 -0.64 7.08
N SER A 244 22.87 -0.36 6.07
CA SER A 244 22.49 -0.56 4.67
C SER A 244 22.26 -2.03 4.27
N SER A 245 22.77 -2.97 5.06
CA SER A 245 22.54 -4.41 4.95
C SER A 245 22.54 -5.04 6.34
N ASN A 246 21.98 -6.25 6.45
CA ASN A 246 21.89 -7.01 7.69
C ASN A 246 21.23 -6.21 8.84
N ALA A 247 20.20 -5.42 8.51
CA ALA A 247 19.52 -4.52 9.44
C ALA A 247 18.99 -5.26 10.69
N TYR A 248 18.60 -6.52 10.57
CA TYR A 248 18.09 -7.30 11.69
C TYR A 248 19.11 -7.49 12.82
N SER A 249 20.41 -7.50 12.49
CA SER A 249 21.47 -7.60 13.51
C SER A 249 21.46 -6.45 14.53
N SER A 250 20.82 -5.33 14.17
CA SER A 250 20.68 -4.14 15.01
C SER A 250 19.23 -3.86 15.42
N ILE A 251 18.31 -4.81 15.21
CA ILE A 251 16.85 -4.61 15.35
C ILE A 251 16.43 -4.10 16.73
N ASP A 252 17.06 -4.58 17.81
CA ASP A 252 16.74 -4.16 19.17
C ASP A 252 17.15 -2.71 19.46
N SER A 253 18.26 -2.25 18.85
CA SER A 253 18.69 -0.86 18.98
C SER A 253 17.79 0.07 18.17
N ILE A 254 17.42 -0.35 16.95
CA ILE A 254 16.51 0.37 16.06
C ILE A 254 15.13 0.49 16.70
N GLU A 255 14.61 -0.59 17.28
CA GLU A 255 13.33 -0.60 17.99
C GLU A 255 13.35 0.36 19.18
N ARG A 256 14.41 0.34 19.99
CA ARG A 256 14.56 1.23 21.14
C ARG A 256 14.57 2.70 20.72
N GLU A 257 15.39 3.05 19.74
CA GLU A 257 15.47 4.43 19.23
C GLU A 257 14.14 4.89 18.64
N ALA A 258 13.44 4.03 17.88
CA ALA A 258 12.11 4.31 17.37
C ALA A 258 11.11 4.56 18.51
N ARG A 259 11.13 3.74 19.57
CA ARG A 259 10.29 3.92 20.75
C ARG A 259 10.62 5.21 21.49
N ASP A 260 11.88 5.60 21.62
CA ASP A 260 12.28 6.84 22.28
C ASP A 260 11.78 8.07 21.50
N VAL A 261 11.91 8.07 20.18
CA VAL A 261 11.35 9.13 19.31
C VAL A 261 9.83 9.20 19.47
N LEU A 262 9.14 8.04 19.46
CA LEU A 262 7.70 7.97 19.67
C LEU A 262 7.28 8.27 21.11
N ALA A 263 8.14 8.13 22.12
CA ALA A 263 7.80 8.52 23.48
C ALA A 263 7.87 10.04 23.70
N SER A 264 8.68 10.75 22.89
CA SER A 264 8.86 12.20 23.00
C SER A 264 7.68 13.04 22.48
N GLY A 265 6.75 12.44 21.73
CA GLY A 265 5.56 13.10 21.20
C GLY A 265 4.34 13.02 22.13
N GLU A 266 3.31 13.83 21.86
CA GLU A 266 2.03 13.76 22.57
C GLU A 266 1.36 12.39 22.34
N SER A 267 1.15 11.63 23.43
CA SER A 267 0.65 10.24 23.38
C SER A 267 -0.76 10.11 22.76
N SER A 268 -1.55 11.17 22.73
CA SER A 268 -2.92 11.19 22.20
C SER A 268 -2.99 11.38 20.68
N THR A 269 -1.88 11.72 20.03
CA THR A 269 -1.87 12.13 18.63
C THR A 269 -1.54 10.95 17.74
N PHE A 270 -2.37 10.71 16.72
CA PHE A 270 -2.13 9.67 15.72
C PHE A 270 -0.89 10.01 14.88
N ARG A 271 -0.05 9.01 14.62
CA ARG A 271 1.26 9.19 13.99
C ARG A 271 1.49 8.18 12.90
N THR A 272 1.99 8.68 11.77
CA THR A 272 2.50 7.84 10.70
C THR A 272 3.99 7.58 10.90
N VAL A 273 4.38 6.31 10.80
CA VAL A 273 5.78 5.83 10.78
C VAL A 273 6.02 5.16 9.43
N VAL A 274 7.06 5.60 8.73
CA VAL A 274 7.45 5.04 7.44
C VAL A 274 8.69 4.15 7.62
N LEU A 275 8.65 2.94 7.07
CA LEU A 275 9.71 1.95 7.20
C LEU A 275 10.27 1.55 5.83
N ALA A 276 11.59 1.37 5.73
CA ALA A 276 12.27 0.81 4.56
C ALA A 276 13.55 0.06 4.99
N LEU A 277 13.40 -1.16 5.51
CA LEU A 277 14.50 -2.00 6.04
C LEU A 277 14.59 -3.39 5.37
N GLY A 278 14.03 -3.54 4.16
CA GLY A 278 13.90 -4.84 3.51
C GLY A 278 13.10 -5.83 4.38
N VAL A 279 13.53 -7.09 4.44
CA VAL A 279 12.86 -8.15 5.22
C VAL A 279 12.84 -7.90 6.74
N SER A 280 13.71 -7.02 7.25
CA SER A 280 13.68 -6.61 8.66
C SER A 280 12.48 -5.73 8.98
N THR A 281 11.83 -5.15 7.97
CA THR A 281 10.64 -4.32 8.13
C THR A 281 9.49 -5.11 8.76
N SER A 282 9.23 -6.32 8.26
CA SER A 282 8.16 -7.20 8.75
C SER A 282 8.33 -7.53 10.24
N ALA A 283 9.56 -7.83 10.66
CA ALA A 283 9.91 -8.07 12.06
C ALA A 283 9.75 -6.81 12.93
N LEU A 284 10.21 -5.65 12.46
CA LEU A 284 10.08 -4.40 13.20
C LEU A 284 8.61 -3.97 13.33
N GLN A 285 7.84 -4.06 12.26
CA GLN A 285 6.41 -3.77 12.29
C GLN A 285 5.68 -4.69 13.26
N TYR A 286 6.03 -5.99 13.28
CA TYR A 286 5.52 -6.91 14.28
C TYR A 286 5.81 -6.36 15.69
N ARG A 287 7.05 -6.02 16.03
CA ARG A 287 7.42 -5.50 17.37
C ARG A 287 6.68 -4.20 17.75
N LEU A 288 6.47 -3.30 16.80
CA LEU A 288 5.86 -1.99 17.05
C LEU A 288 4.32 -1.99 17.01
N ARG A 289 3.67 -3.03 16.49
CA ARG A 289 2.21 -3.07 16.24
C ARG A 289 1.31 -2.82 17.45
N ASN A 290 1.81 -3.12 18.65
CA ASN A 290 1.03 -2.99 19.90
C ASN A 290 1.10 -1.56 20.46
N LEU A 291 1.81 -0.65 19.80
CA LEU A 291 1.81 0.76 20.17
C LEU A 291 0.52 1.41 19.67
N GLU A 292 -0.12 2.16 20.55
CA GLU A 292 -1.35 2.88 20.25
C GLU A 292 -1.08 4.08 19.33
N ASN A 293 -2.13 4.49 18.59
CA ASN A 293 -2.12 5.69 17.76
C ASN A 293 -1.00 5.73 16.71
N LEU A 294 -0.57 4.57 16.20
CA LEU A 294 0.42 4.47 15.13
C LEU A 294 -0.19 3.90 13.84
N PHE A 295 0.24 4.46 12.72
CA PHE A 295 0.15 3.84 11.41
C PHE A 295 1.54 3.46 10.91
N LEU A 296 1.81 2.16 10.77
CA LEU A 296 3.08 1.67 10.25
C LEU A 296 2.96 1.42 8.74
N PHE A 297 3.75 2.13 7.94
CA PHE A 297 3.75 2.02 6.48
C PHE A 297 5.10 1.56 5.95
N ASP A 298 5.13 0.40 5.29
CA ASP A 298 6.32 -0.09 4.59
C ASP A 298 6.42 0.52 3.16
N PHE A 299 7.43 1.36 2.96
CA PHE A 299 7.69 2.08 1.71
C PHE A 299 8.36 1.20 0.65
N GLY A 300 9.09 0.17 1.09
CA GLY A 300 9.74 -0.79 0.22
C GLY A 300 10.77 -0.23 -0.76
N SER A 301 10.92 -0.97 -1.87
CA SER A 301 11.92 -0.74 -2.91
C SER A 301 11.64 0.48 -3.79
N LEU A 302 10.51 1.19 -3.61
CA LEU A 302 10.36 2.49 -4.27
C LEU A 302 11.41 3.47 -3.73
N LEU A 303 11.74 3.41 -2.43
CA LEU A 303 12.75 4.31 -1.87
C LEU A 303 14.11 4.10 -2.52
N ASP A 304 14.49 2.83 -2.72
CA ASP A 304 15.73 2.46 -3.42
C ASP A 304 15.78 3.06 -4.83
N ALA A 305 14.65 3.04 -5.54
CA ALA A 305 14.52 3.63 -6.87
C ALA A 305 14.70 5.16 -6.86
N LEU A 306 14.02 5.85 -5.93
CA LEU A 306 14.02 7.32 -5.84
C LEU A 306 15.33 7.89 -5.32
N ALA A 307 15.97 7.18 -4.39
CA ALA A 307 17.30 7.50 -3.89
C ALA A 307 18.40 7.24 -4.92
N LYS A 308 18.04 6.61 -6.06
CA LYS A 308 18.95 6.17 -7.13
C LYS A 308 20.12 5.39 -6.58
N TRP A 309 19.81 4.56 -5.60
CA TRP A 309 20.82 3.94 -4.81
C TRP A 309 21.49 2.78 -5.56
N ARG A 310 22.82 2.77 -5.45
CA ARG A 310 23.66 1.58 -5.54
C ARG A 310 23.56 0.84 -4.21
N THR A 311 22.38 0.36 -3.84
CA THR A 311 22.03 0.09 -2.43
C THR A 311 22.62 -1.14 -1.75
N ARG A 312 23.56 -1.85 -2.38
CA ARG A 312 24.02 -3.16 -1.88
C ARG A 312 25.54 -3.33 -1.93
N GLY A 313 26.25 -2.38 -1.31
CA GLY A 313 27.71 -2.40 -1.16
C GLY A 313 28.44 -1.24 -1.85
N ASN A 314 29.71 -1.03 -1.48
CA ASN A 314 30.60 -0.05 -2.13
C ASN A 314 31.00 -0.45 -3.56
N THR A 315 30.38 -1.47 -4.13
CA THR A 315 30.61 -1.91 -5.50
C THR A 315 29.84 -1.00 -6.47
N PRO A 316 30.49 -0.45 -7.51
CA PRO A 316 29.83 0.33 -8.55
C PRO A 316 28.70 -0.37 -9.31
N THR A 317 28.46 -1.66 -9.03
CA THR A 317 27.75 -2.64 -9.84
C THR A 317 26.46 -3.16 -9.21
N ILE A 318 25.89 -2.49 -8.21
CA ILE A 318 24.58 -2.91 -7.70
C ILE A 318 23.54 -2.55 -8.74
N MET A 319 23.04 -3.60 -9.39
CA MET A 319 21.96 -3.49 -10.35
C MET A 319 20.76 -2.87 -9.63
N PRO A 320 20.05 -1.92 -10.27
CA PRO A 320 18.79 -1.43 -9.72
C PRO A 320 17.85 -2.63 -9.49
N PRO A 321 16.92 -2.53 -8.52
CA PRO A 321 15.86 -3.52 -8.36
C PRO A 321 15.31 -3.95 -9.72
N ALA A 322 15.22 -5.27 -9.95
CA ALA A 322 14.90 -5.82 -11.28
C ALA A 322 13.63 -5.19 -11.89
N TRP A 323 12.64 -4.86 -11.05
CA TRP A 323 11.39 -4.22 -11.45
C TRP A 323 11.60 -2.86 -12.13
N ILE A 324 12.60 -2.07 -11.75
CA ILE A 324 12.89 -0.76 -12.39
C ILE A 324 13.25 -0.98 -13.86
N LYS A 325 14.12 -1.97 -14.13
CA LYS A 325 14.55 -2.31 -15.49
C LYS A 325 13.39 -2.85 -16.33
N ILE A 326 12.57 -3.73 -15.75
CA ILE A 326 11.44 -4.37 -16.44
C ILE A 326 10.33 -3.37 -16.74
N SER A 327 10.03 -2.47 -15.79
CA SER A 327 8.95 -1.50 -15.95
C SER A 327 9.33 -0.25 -16.73
N GLY A 328 10.62 0.04 -16.90
CA GLY A 328 11.09 1.31 -17.45
C GLY A 328 10.85 2.49 -16.50
N PHE A 329 10.69 2.24 -15.20
CA PHE A 329 10.39 3.27 -14.21
C PHE A 329 11.47 4.38 -14.19
N ASN A 330 11.03 5.62 -14.40
CA ASN A 330 11.89 6.79 -14.40
C ASN A 330 11.75 7.59 -13.10
N ALA A 331 12.63 7.30 -12.14
CA ALA A 331 12.63 7.96 -10.83
C ALA A 331 12.71 9.50 -10.89
N ASN A 332 13.40 10.07 -11.89
CA ASN A 332 13.50 11.52 -12.02
C ASN A 332 12.17 12.16 -12.41
N GLU A 333 11.51 11.61 -13.42
CA GLU A 333 10.21 12.15 -13.87
C GLU A 333 9.14 11.93 -12.81
N PHE A 334 9.16 10.78 -12.13
CA PHE A 334 8.28 10.51 -11.01
C PHE A 334 8.46 11.53 -9.87
N LEU A 335 9.71 11.81 -9.45
CA LEU A 335 9.97 12.83 -8.43
C LEU A 335 9.59 14.24 -8.87
N LYS A 336 9.79 14.60 -10.15
CA LYS A 336 9.34 15.89 -10.69
C LYS A 336 7.82 16.02 -10.59
N ALA A 337 7.09 14.99 -11.01
CA ALA A 337 5.63 14.95 -10.94
C ALA A 337 5.14 15.05 -9.49
N PHE A 338 5.80 14.36 -8.56
CA PHE A 338 5.52 14.47 -7.14
C PHE A 338 5.78 15.87 -6.58
N CYS A 339 6.96 16.45 -6.82
CA CYS A 339 7.31 17.81 -6.39
C CYS A 339 6.32 18.86 -6.94
N ALA A 340 5.84 18.68 -8.18
CA ALA A 340 4.83 19.55 -8.77
C ALA A 340 3.49 19.50 -8.02
N ARG A 341 3.06 18.32 -7.56
CA ARG A 341 1.79 18.14 -6.83
C ARG A 341 1.82 18.75 -5.43
N ILE A 342 2.90 18.57 -4.69
CA ILE A 342 3.01 19.10 -3.33
C ILE A 342 3.20 20.64 -3.29
N GLY A 343 3.07 21.33 -4.43
CA GLY A 343 3.24 22.77 -4.58
C GLY A 343 4.66 23.26 -4.27
N ASN A 344 5.58 22.32 -4.09
CA ASN A 344 6.90 22.55 -3.52
C ASN A 344 7.96 22.27 -4.59
N ILE A 345 7.86 22.95 -5.73
CA ILE A 345 9.00 23.15 -6.65
C ILE A 345 9.98 24.16 -6.00
N ASP A 346 10.28 23.94 -4.73
CA ASP A 346 11.22 24.70 -3.94
C ASP A 346 12.65 24.47 -4.48
N VAL A 347 13.55 25.35 -4.07
CA VAL A 347 15.00 25.23 -4.18
C VAL A 347 15.45 23.81 -3.81
N THR A 348 14.85 23.19 -2.79
CA THR A 348 15.20 21.83 -2.35
C THR A 348 14.93 20.75 -3.41
N CYS A 349 13.72 20.69 -4.00
CA CYS A 349 13.41 19.74 -5.09
C CYS A 349 14.33 19.98 -6.30
N LYS A 350 14.52 21.24 -6.70
CA LYS A 350 15.40 21.58 -7.82
C LYS A 350 16.86 21.20 -7.54
N ARG A 351 17.35 21.47 -6.33
CA ARG A 351 18.70 21.15 -5.88
C ARG A 351 18.93 19.64 -5.86
N TYR A 352 18.00 18.88 -5.29
CA TYR A 352 18.12 17.42 -5.26
C TYR A 352 18.13 16.84 -6.68
N ILE A 353 17.18 17.22 -7.53
CA ILE A 353 17.10 16.73 -8.92
C ILE A 353 18.37 17.11 -9.70
N ALA A 354 18.86 18.35 -9.55
CA ALA A 354 20.09 18.80 -10.19
C ALA A 354 21.33 18.06 -9.67
N ALA A 355 21.46 17.88 -8.36
CA ALA A 355 22.57 17.14 -7.73
C ALA A 355 22.60 15.69 -8.21
N VAL A 356 21.43 15.07 -8.27
CA VAL A 356 21.26 13.70 -8.77
C VAL A 356 21.61 13.60 -10.26
N ALA A 357 21.20 14.57 -11.09
CA ALA A 357 21.57 14.62 -12.51
C ALA A 357 23.09 14.81 -12.69
N ALA A 358 23.71 15.70 -11.91
CA ALA A 358 25.15 15.96 -11.95
C ALA A 358 25.97 14.72 -11.53
N ARG A 359 25.55 14.01 -10.47
CA ARG A 359 26.17 12.74 -10.04
C ARG A 359 26.09 11.69 -11.16
N HIS A 360 24.95 11.58 -11.85
CA HIS A 360 24.80 10.64 -12.96
C HIS A 360 25.75 10.95 -14.13
N LEU A 361 25.84 12.23 -14.54
CA LEU A 361 26.77 12.66 -15.60
C LEU A 361 28.23 12.39 -15.23
N SER A 362 28.63 12.67 -13.97
CA SER A 362 29.99 12.44 -13.49
C SER A 362 30.41 10.96 -13.50
N ASN A 363 29.43 10.04 -13.39
CA ASN A 363 29.68 8.60 -13.45
C ASN A 363 29.81 8.09 -14.88
N LEU A 364 29.12 8.71 -15.85
CA LEU A 364 29.26 8.38 -17.27
C LEU A 364 30.61 8.83 -17.85
N SER A 365 31.25 9.82 -17.22
CA SER A 365 32.57 10.32 -17.63
C SER A 365 33.76 9.54 -17.06
N LYS A 366 33.54 8.52 -16.22
CA LYS A 366 34.64 7.67 -15.72
C LYS A 366 34.95 6.59 -16.77
N PRO A 367 36.20 6.55 -17.30
CA PRO A 367 36.59 5.60 -18.34
C PRO A 367 36.57 4.15 -17.88
#